data_AF-A0A194XVY8-F1
#
_entry.id   AF-A0A194XVY8-F1
#
_cell.length_a   1.000
_cell.length_b   1.000
_cell.length_c   1.000
_cell.angle_alpha   90.00
_cell.angle_beta   90.00
_cell.angle_gamma   90.00
#
_symmetry.space_group_name_H-M   'P 1'
#
loop_
_entity.id
_entity.type
_entity.pdbx_description
1 polymer ?
#
loop_
_entity_poly.entity_id
_entity_poly.type
_entity_poly.pdbx_seq_one_letter_code
_entity_poly.pdbx_strand_id
1 'polypeptide(L)'
;MSHSSTNTNPLSNPSLALFGYLFDCSLLEGDQHRLQHEYTMSVEERAAVKKHLSETFRAMVDTATEMLQNNCVCTTCGERPLQSGSRHCNLTGEAEELWEELVEKVIAIEGQLYKVDLGHISDLKPMFEGVQAAYNASKVARDCARQNN
;
A
#
# COMPACT_ATOMS: atom_id res chain seq x y z
N MET A 1 36.75 16.40 21.17
CA MET A 1 35.37 16.63 20.72
C MET A 1 35.28 16.10 19.29
N SER A 2 34.76 14.89 19.11
CA SER A 2 34.67 14.26 17.80
C SER A 2 33.20 14.04 17.50
N HIS A 3 32.64 14.89 16.66
CA HIS A 3 31.27 14.74 16.16
C HIS A 3 31.27 13.62 15.12
N SER A 4 30.70 12.48 15.48
CA SER A 4 30.26 11.48 14.51
C SER A 4 29.10 12.06 13.72
N SER A 5 29.36 12.45 12.48
CA SER A 5 28.32 12.74 11.50
C SER A 5 27.61 11.42 11.15
N THR A 6 26.46 11.16 11.76
CA THR A 6 25.52 10.18 11.24
C THR A 6 25.05 10.67 9.87
N ASN A 7 25.55 10.03 8.83
CA ASN A 7 25.11 10.20 7.46
C ASN A 7 23.65 9.68 7.34
N THR A 8 22.68 10.52 7.70
CA THR A 8 21.26 10.27 7.48
C THR A 8 20.95 10.57 6.03
N ASN A 9 21.30 9.66 5.12
CA ASN A 9 20.78 9.71 3.77
C ASN A 9 19.33 9.19 3.85
N PRO A 10 18.29 10.03 3.66
CA PRO A 10 16.89 9.63 3.82
C PRO A 10 16.42 8.61 2.74
N LEU A 11 17.30 8.35 1.76
CA LEU A 11 17.02 7.58 0.56
C LEU A 11 17.32 6.08 0.67
N SER A 12 17.87 5.60 1.80
CA SER A 12 18.22 4.19 1.98
C SER A 12 17.28 3.47 2.94
N ASN A 13 15.96 3.64 2.76
CA ASN A 13 14.99 2.74 3.37
C ASN A 13 14.73 1.59 2.38
N PRO A 14 15.36 0.40 2.53
CA PRO A 14 15.26 -0.69 1.56
C PRO A 14 13.82 -1.14 1.31
N SER A 15 12.90 -0.84 2.22
CA SER A 15 11.47 -1.11 2.09
C SER A 15 10.77 -0.29 0.99
N LEU A 16 11.24 0.92 0.65
CA LEU A 16 10.69 1.72 -0.46
C LEU A 16 10.98 1.07 -1.83
N ALA A 17 12.20 0.54 -2.00
CA ALA A 17 12.60 -0.14 -3.22
C ALA A 17 11.79 -1.42 -3.47
N LEU A 18 11.24 -2.02 -2.42
CA LEU A 18 10.48 -3.27 -2.49
C LEU A 18 9.06 -3.07 -3.04
N PHE A 19 8.43 -1.88 -2.91
CA PHE A 19 7.10 -1.65 -3.47
C PHE A 19 7.02 -1.90 -4.98
N GLY A 20 8.08 -1.59 -5.72
CA GLY A 20 8.13 -1.84 -7.16
C GLY A 20 8.10 -3.33 -7.55
N TYR A 21 8.44 -4.23 -6.63
CA TYR A 21 8.38 -5.67 -6.84
C TYR A 21 7.04 -6.29 -6.37
N LEU A 22 6.22 -5.54 -5.62
CA LEU A 22 4.93 -6.03 -5.13
C LEU A 22 3.81 -5.87 -6.14
N PHE A 23 3.94 -4.91 -7.06
CA PHE A 23 2.93 -4.58 -8.06
C PHE A 23 3.26 -5.19 -9.43
N ASP A 24 3.33 -6.53 -9.47
CA ASP A 24 3.60 -7.30 -10.69
C ASP A 24 2.29 -7.65 -11.42
N CYS A 25 2.04 -6.96 -12.54
CA CYS A 25 0.85 -7.19 -13.36
C CYS A 25 0.81 -8.57 -14.02
N SER A 26 1.96 -9.19 -14.25
CA SER A 26 2.03 -10.51 -14.90
C SER A 26 1.31 -11.59 -14.07
N LEU A 27 1.17 -11.38 -12.76
CA LEU A 27 0.41 -12.24 -11.86
C LEU A 27 -1.11 -12.19 -12.11
N LEU A 28 -1.61 -11.12 -12.74
CA LEU A 28 -3.03 -10.94 -13.07
C LEU A 28 -3.35 -11.29 -14.53
N GLU A 29 -2.40 -11.09 -15.44
CA GLU A 29 -2.58 -11.22 -16.89
C GLU A 29 -3.14 -12.58 -17.31
N GLY A 30 -2.66 -13.67 -16.69
CA GLY A 30 -3.11 -15.02 -17.03
C GLY A 30 -4.62 -15.20 -16.81
N ASP A 31 -5.12 -14.82 -15.64
CA ASP A 31 -6.55 -14.93 -15.32
C ASP A 31 -7.41 -13.91 -16.07
N GLN A 32 -6.89 -12.71 -16.31
CA GLN A 32 -7.56 -11.72 -17.14
C GLN A 32 -7.74 -12.23 -18.57
N HIS A 33 -6.69 -12.79 -19.17
CA HIS A 33 -6.73 -13.38 -20.51
C HIS A 33 -7.74 -14.51 -20.58
N ARG A 34 -7.75 -15.43 -19.61
CA ARG A 34 -8.73 -16.52 -19.53
C ARG A 34 -10.16 -16.00 -19.47
N LEU A 35 -10.43 -14.99 -18.63
CA LEU A 35 -11.77 -14.39 -18.52
C LEU A 35 -12.26 -13.72 -19.81
N GLN A 36 -11.34 -13.15 -20.60
CA GLN A 36 -11.63 -12.41 -21.82
C GLN A 36 -11.72 -13.29 -23.08
N HIS A 37 -10.90 -14.34 -23.17
CA HIS A 37 -10.71 -15.11 -24.41
C HIS A 37 -11.18 -16.56 -24.35
N GLU A 38 -11.39 -17.15 -23.17
CA GLU A 38 -11.92 -18.52 -23.06
C GLU A 38 -13.46 -18.52 -23.05
N TYR A 39 -14.04 -18.56 -24.25
CA TYR A 39 -15.50 -18.57 -24.45
C TYR A 39 -16.18 -19.88 -24.02
N THR A 40 -15.41 -20.95 -23.80
CA THR A 40 -15.92 -22.27 -23.41
C THR A 40 -15.97 -22.52 -21.91
N MET A 41 -15.52 -21.56 -21.08
CA MET A 41 -15.58 -21.72 -19.62
C MET A 41 -17.02 -21.84 -19.12
N SER A 42 -17.24 -22.82 -18.26
CA SER A 42 -18.45 -22.92 -17.45
C SER A 42 -18.59 -21.74 -16.48
N VAL A 43 -19.80 -21.58 -15.92
CA VAL A 43 -20.08 -20.56 -14.90
C VAL A 43 -19.22 -20.75 -13.65
N GLU A 44 -19.01 -22.02 -13.25
CA GLU A 44 -18.22 -22.40 -12.08
C GLU A 44 -16.73 -22.10 -12.27
N GLU A 45 -16.17 -22.46 -13.42
CA GLU A 45 -14.78 -22.13 -13.77
C GLU A 45 -14.58 -20.61 -13.83
N ARG A 46 -15.52 -19.88 -14.45
CA ARG A 46 -15.46 -18.41 -14.51
C ARG A 46 -15.50 -17.79 -13.11
N ALA A 47 -16.30 -18.32 -12.19
CA ALA A 47 -16.35 -17.84 -10.81
C ALA A 47 -15.03 -18.13 -10.06
N ALA A 48 -14.45 -19.32 -10.27
CA ALA A 48 -13.16 -19.70 -9.67
C ALA A 48 -12.02 -18.78 -10.14
N VAL A 49 -11.95 -18.49 -11.45
CA VAL A 49 -10.93 -17.58 -12.01
C VAL A 49 -11.10 -16.15 -11.49
N LYS A 50 -12.34 -15.64 -11.40
CA LYS A 50 -12.60 -14.32 -10.79
C LYS A 50 -12.15 -14.24 -9.34
N LYS A 51 -12.41 -15.32 -8.57
CA LYS A 51 -12.00 -15.41 -7.18
C LYS A 51 -10.46 -15.40 -7.06
N HIS A 52 -9.77 -16.23 -7.84
CA HIS A 52 -8.32 -16.31 -7.83
C HIS A 52 -7.66 -14.97 -8.24
N LEU A 53 -8.22 -14.28 -9.25
CA LEU A 53 -7.77 -12.94 -9.66
C LEU A 53 -7.90 -11.92 -8.52
N SER A 54 -9.03 -11.93 -7.80
CA SER A 54 -9.26 -11.05 -6.65
C SER A 54 -8.32 -11.36 -5.48
N GLU A 55 -8.12 -12.64 -5.17
CA GLU A 55 -7.21 -13.09 -4.11
C GLU A 55 -5.75 -12.71 -4.43
N THR A 56 -5.34 -12.83 -5.69
CA THR A 56 -3.99 -12.44 -6.14
C THR A 56 -3.77 -10.94 -6.00
N PHE A 57 -4.73 -10.12 -6.43
CA PHE A 57 -4.64 -8.68 -6.26
C PHE A 57 -4.61 -8.25 -4.78
N ARG A 58 -5.48 -8.83 -3.95
CA ARG A 58 -5.50 -8.57 -2.50
C ARG A 58 -4.17 -8.93 -1.86
N ALA A 59 -3.58 -10.08 -2.19
CA ALA A 59 -2.30 -10.47 -1.63
C ALA A 59 -1.17 -9.45 -1.92
N MET A 60 -1.14 -8.87 -3.13
CA MET A 60 -0.20 -7.80 -3.47
C MET A 60 -0.41 -6.55 -2.62
N VAL A 61 -1.67 -6.09 -2.53
CA VAL A 61 -2.03 -4.89 -1.76
C VAL A 61 -1.84 -5.07 -0.26
N ASP A 62 -2.21 -6.23 0.29
CA ASP A 62 -2.06 -6.55 1.71
C ASP A 62 -0.59 -6.57 2.10
N THR A 63 0.28 -7.17 1.27
CA THR A 63 1.73 -7.17 1.49
C THR A 63 2.29 -5.75 1.46
N ALA A 64 1.89 -4.93 0.47
CA ALA A 64 2.31 -3.53 0.40
C ALA A 64 1.82 -2.72 1.61
N THR A 65 0.58 -2.93 2.03
CA THR A 65 -0.04 -2.29 3.19
C THR A 65 0.68 -2.65 4.48
N GLU A 66 0.99 -3.93 4.69
CA GLU A 66 1.74 -4.39 5.85
C GLU A 66 3.13 -3.76 5.89
N MET A 67 3.83 -3.72 4.75
CA MET A 67 5.14 -3.06 4.66
C MET A 67 5.07 -1.57 4.98
N LEU A 68 4.06 -0.86 4.45
CA LEU A 68 3.84 0.55 4.74
C LEU A 68 3.58 0.77 6.23
N GLN A 69 2.66 0.00 6.84
CA GLN A 69 2.34 0.07 8.26
C GLN A 69 3.55 -0.25 9.16
N ASN A 70 4.42 -1.18 8.73
CA ASN A 70 5.66 -1.52 9.44
C ASN A 70 6.70 -0.39 9.38
N ASN A 71 6.72 0.39 8.31
CA ASN A 71 7.60 1.55 8.19
C ASN A 71 7.04 2.79 8.91
N CYS A 72 5.72 2.95 8.89
CA CYS A 72 5.03 4.06 9.53
C CYS A 72 4.68 3.69 10.97
N VAL A 73 5.69 3.62 11.82
CA VAL A 73 5.54 3.33 13.25
C VAL A 73 5.81 4.60 14.05
N CYS A 74 4.91 4.90 14.99
CA CYS A 74 5.13 6.00 15.93
C CYS A 74 6.33 5.66 16.83
N THR A 75 7.42 6.40 16.72
CA THR A 75 8.64 6.15 17.50
C THR A 75 8.47 6.36 19.01
N THR A 76 7.39 7.04 19.43
CA THR A 76 7.10 7.32 20.84
C THR A 76 6.39 6.17 21.54
N CYS A 77 5.48 5.46 20.87
CA CYS A 77 4.67 4.40 21.48
C CYS A 77 4.70 3.05 20.76
N GLY A 78 5.35 2.97 19.61
CA GLY A 78 5.44 1.75 18.81
C GLY A 78 4.16 1.36 18.06
N GLU A 79 3.06 2.12 18.19
CA GLU A 79 1.85 1.86 17.42
C GLU A 79 2.00 2.25 15.95
N ARG A 80 1.29 1.54 15.08
CA ARG A 80 1.22 1.78 13.63
C ARG A 80 0.05 2.71 13.34
N PRO A 81 0.25 3.99 12.98
CA PRO A 81 -0.85 4.94 12.81
C PRO A 81 -1.80 4.62 11.66
N LEU A 82 -1.26 3.99 10.61
CA LEU A 82 -2.02 3.54 9.45
C LEU A 82 -2.81 2.23 9.68
N GLN A 83 -2.71 1.63 10.88
CA GLN A 83 -3.47 0.44 11.23
C GLN A 83 -4.84 0.83 11.79
N SER A 84 -5.90 0.18 11.31
CA SER A 84 -7.25 0.38 11.84
C SER A 84 -7.30 0.16 13.36
N GLY A 85 -7.94 1.08 14.08
CA GLY A 85 -8.03 1.03 15.54
C GLY A 85 -6.78 1.51 16.29
N SER A 86 -5.75 1.99 15.58
CA SER A 86 -4.62 2.70 16.18
C SER A 86 -5.10 3.94 16.94
N ARG A 87 -4.45 4.31 18.04
CA ARG A 87 -4.76 5.58 18.71
C ARG A 87 -4.41 6.81 17.86
N HIS A 88 -3.60 6.60 16.83
CA HIS A 88 -3.24 7.58 15.82
C HIS A 88 -4.08 7.45 14.54
N CYS A 89 -5.24 6.77 14.60
CA CYS A 89 -6.11 6.53 13.45
C CYS A 89 -6.59 7.81 12.74
N ASN A 90 -6.55 8.95 13.44
CA ASN A 90 -6.74 10.26 12.84
C ASN A 90 -5.34 10.85 12.59
N LEU A 91 -4.66 10.34 11.56
CA LEU A 91 -3.55 11.08 10.97
C LEU A 91 -4.06 12.48 10.64
N THR A 92 -3.24 13.52 10.75
CA THR A 92 -3.72 14.88 10.42
C THR A 92 -2.98 15.40 9.20
N GLY A 93 -3.72 16.02 8.30
CA GLY A 93 -3.18 16.65 7.09
C GLY A 93 -2.89 15.66 5.96
N GLU A 94 -1.89 15.99 5.14
CA GLU A 94 -1.59 15.32 3.86
C GLU A 94 -1.42 13.80 3.93
N ALA A 95 -0.94 13.26 5.05
CA ALA A 95 -0.75 11.81 5.21
C ALA A 95 -2.09 11.04 5.34
N GLU A 96 -3.12 11.67 5.90
CA GLU A 96 -4.47 11.09 5.98
C GLU A 96 -5.13 11.11 4.60
N GLU A 97 -5.10 12.27 3.94
CA GLU A 97 -5.67 12.47 2.60
C GLU A 97 -5.09 11.47 1.57
N LEU A 98 -3.77 11.33 1.54
CA LEU A 98 -3.11 10.37 0.62
C LEU A 98 -3.40 8.91 0.98
N TRP A 99 -3.60 8.60 2.26
CA TRP A 99 -3.95 7.24 2.68
C TRP A 99 -5.37 6.88 2.27
N GLU A 100 -6.32 7.79 2.46
CA GLU A 100 -7.70 7.63 1.99
C GLU A 100 -7.76 7.50 0.47
N GLU A 101 -7.04 8.35 -0.28
CA GLU A 101 -6.96 8.29 -1.74
C GLU A 101 -6.41 6.93 -2.21
N LEU A 102 -5.36 6.42 -1.54
CA LEU A 102 -4.80 5.10 -1.83
C LEU A 102 -5.83 3.98 -1.58
N VAL A 103 -6.55 4.02 -0.47
CA VAL A 103 -7.59 3.03 -0.14
C VAL A 103 -8.72 3.07 -1.18
N GLU A 104 -9.17 4.26 -1.57
CA GLU A 104 -10.19 4.42 -2.61
C GLU A 104 -9.72 3.89 -3.97
N LYS A 105 -8.46 4.18 -4.35
CA LYS A 105 -7.88 3.67 -5.60
C LYS A 105 -7.80 2.15 -5.60
N VAL A 106 -7.39 1.53 -4.49
CA VAL A 106 -7.36 0.06 -4.33
C VAL A 106 -8.76 -0.53 -4.53
N ILE A 107 -9.78 0.01 -3.86
CA ILE A 107 -11.18 -0.43 -3.99
C ILE A 107 -11.65 -0.28 -5.43
N ALA A 108 -11.31 0.85 -6.07
CA ALA A 108 -11.66 1.11 -7.46
C ALA A 108 -10.99 0.11 -8.42
N ILE A 109 -9.73 -0.27 -8.20
CA ILE A 109 -9.04 -1.28 -9.02
C ILE A 109 -9.67 -2.66 -8.79
N GLU A 110 -9.93 -3.02 -7.54
CA GLU A 110 -10.54 -4.31 -7.17
C GLU A 110 -11.91 -4.53 -7.85
N GLY A 111 -12.74 -3.48 -7.93
CA GLY A 111 -14.06 -3.52 -8.57
C GLY A 111 -14.04 -3.78 -10.07
N GLN A 112 -12.89 -3.63 -10.73
CA GLN A 112 -12.74 -3.75 -12.19
C GLN A 112 -11.50 -4.56 -12.61
N LEU A 113 -11.04 -5.50 -11.77
CA LEU A 113 -9.82 -6.30 -12.02
C LEU A 113 -9.72 -6.94 -13.41
N TYR A 114 -10.84 -7.23 -14.06
CA TYR A 114 -10.87 -7.81 -15.40
C TYR A 114 -10.51 -6.81 -16.54
N LYS A 115 -10.41 -5.51 -16.23
CA LYS A 115 -10.04 -4.40 -17.13
C LYS A 115 -8.78 -3.66 -16.67
N VAL A 116 -8.23 -4.04 -15.53
CA VAL A 116 -7.04 -3.41 -14.95
C VAL A 116 -5.84 -3.70 -15.84
N ASP A 117 -5.09 -2.68 -16.18
CA ASP A 117 -3.86 -2.78 -16.97
C ASP A 117 -2.64 -2.35 -16.13
N LEU A 118 -1.46 -2.41 -16.76
CA LEU A 118 -0.21 -1.99 -16.15
C LEU A 118 -0.24 -0.55 -15.64
N GLY A 119 -0.98 0.34 -16.31
CA GLY A 119 -1.13 1.74 -15.88
C GLY A 119 -1.77 1.82 -14.49
N HIS A 120 -2.93 1.16 -14.33
CA HIS A 120 -3.67 1.16 -13.06
C HIS A 120 -2.86 0.64 -11.88
N ILE A 121 -2.09 -0.43 -12.09
CA ILE A 121 -1.26 -1.05 -11.04
C ILE A 121 0.01 -0.23 -10.81
N SER A 122 0.59 0.37 -11.86
CA SER A 122 1.77 1.22 -11.74
C SER A 122 1.51 2.51 -10.95
N ASP A 123 0.26 2.98 -10.92
CA ASP A 123 -0.17 4.12 -10.10
C ASP A 123 -0.12 3.83 -8.59
N LEU A 124 -0.27 2.56 -8.17
CA LEU A 124 -0.31 2.23 -6.73
C LEU A 124 1.04 2.48 -6.06
N LYS A 125 2.14 2.14 -6.74
CA LYS A 125 3.49 2.34 -6.19
C LYS A 125 3.75 3.79 -5.73
N PRO A 126 3.66 4.82 -6.59
CA PRO A 126 3.93 6.19 -6.18
C PRO A 126 2.95 6.68 -5.09
N MET A 127 1.73 6.13 -5.02
CA MET A 127 0.80 6.45 -3.93
C MET A 127 1.29 5.88 -2.58
N PHE A 128 1.73 4.62 -2.54
CA PHE A 128 2.36 4.04 -1.33
C PHE A 128 3.60 4.83 -0.90
N GLU A 129 4.46 5.22 -1.85
CA GLU A 129 5.63 6.06 -1.58
C GLU A 129 5.24 7.45 -1.07
N GLY A 130 4.18 8.04 -1.63
CA GLY A 130 3.61 9.32 -1.23
C GLY A 130 3.08 9.31 0.21
N VAL A 131 2.29 8.30 0.58
CA VAL A 131 1.80 8.14 1.96
C VAL A 131 2.96 8.02 2.94
N GLN A 132 3.98 7.22 2.62
CA GLN A 132 5.15 7.08 3.49
C GLN A 132 5.93 8.39 3.63
N ALA A 133 6.11 9.13 2.53
CA ALA A 133 6.78 10.43 2.54
C ALA A 133 6.02 11.46 3.37
N ALA A 134 4.71 11.57 3.17
CA ALA A 134 3.84 12.45 3.95
C ALA A 134 3.83 12.06 5.43
N TYR A 135 3.79 10.76 5.76
CA TYR A 135 3.94 10.29 7.13
C TYR A 135 5.27 10.71 7.77
N ASN A 136 6.39 10.56 7.06
CA ASN A 136 7.70 10.96 7.55
C ASN A 136 7.83 12.48 7.74
N ALA A 137 7.16 13.27 6.91
CA ALA A 137 7.07 14.71 7.05
C ALA A 137 6.10 15.12 8.19
N SER A 138 5.10 14.28 8.45
CA SER A 138 4.11 14.49 9.49
C SER A 138 4.73 14.47 10.88
N LYS A 139 4.07 15.16 11.81
CA LYS A 139 4.57 15.38 13.17
C LYS A 139 4.05 14.33 14.15
N VAL A 140 3.60 13.17 13.66
CA VAL A 140 2.85 12.16 14.44
C VAL A 140 3.51 11.79 15.77
N ALA A 141 4.82 11.51 15.80
CA ALA A 141 5.53 11.20 17.04
C ALA A 141 5.56 12.36 18.05
N ARG A 142 5.60 13.61 17.56
CA ARG A 142 5.56 14.82 18.40
C ARG A 142 4.15 15.09 18.91
N ASP A 143 3.13 14.88 18.08
CA ASP A 143 1.74 15.07 18.51
C ASP A 143 1.32 13.99 19.52
N CYS A 144 1.83 12.77 19.34
CA CYS A 144 1.76 11.69 20.32
C CYS A 144 2.34 12.06 21.70
N ALA A 145 3.48 12.75 21.74
CA ALA A 145 4.11 13.15 23.01
C ALA A 145 3.30 14.22 23.75
N ARG A 146 2.54 15.05 23.01
CA ARG A 146 1.67 16.10 23.59
C ARG A 146 0.39 15.57 24.20
N GLN A 147 -0.11 14.42 23.74
CA GLN A 147 -1.31 13.78 24.28
C GLN A 147 -1.08 12.97 25.57
N ASN A 148 0.19 12.70 25.92
CA ASN A 148 0.57 11.95 27.13
C ASN A 148 1.06 12.85 28.29
N ASN A 149 1.03 14.18 28.12
CA ASN A 149 1.31 15.19 29.16
C ASN A 149 0.01 15.92 29.53
#